data_AF-A0A929VDA7-F1
#
_entry.id   AF-A0A929VDA7-F1
#
_cell.length_a   1.000
_cell.length_b   1.000
_cell.length_c   1.000
_cell.angle_alpha   90.00
_cell.angle_beta   90.00
_cell.angle_gamma   90.00
#
_symmetry.space_group_name_H-M   'P 1'
#
loop_
_entity.id
_entity.type
_entity.pdbx_description
1 polymer ?
#
loop_
_entity_poly.entity_id
_entity_poly.type
_entity_poly.pdbx_seq_one_letter_code
_entity_poly.pdbx_strand_id
1 'polypeptide(L)'
;MSKSNLVKSNWVILHENDTLMIDNNSLSDERIHEFQEEEERKKKVSETMSQEEMADAFDEGLPARQVEILHPDENNEGEESSEGTEEDTSNLLLDEKTIDSAESKRIEETSQRFFSTETSPEDQVQAKMILQDAQTQADQIVADAKEQAKQIIEEAEREGFAHGKAEGLKQGEDEVRAKIEEEIEKRKKELTANYEKQISSIEPEMVDTLTRIYEHVFHVNFGKDKAIVLHLLQSALSRLDSNQGFIVHV
;
A
#
# COMPACT_ATOMS: atom_id res chain seq x y z
N MET A 1 -15.70 0.35 56.64
CA MET A 1 -14.55 0.55 55.74
C MET A 1 -15.05 0.64 54.31
N SER A 2 -14.84 1.82 53.71
CA SER A 2 -14.88 2.18 52.29
C SER A 2 -16.05 1.73 51.40
N LYS A 3 -16.97 2.66 51.13
CA LYS A 3 -17.76 2.67 49.89
C LYS A 3 -17.66 4.07 49.28
N SER A 4 -16.85 4.25 48.23
CA SER A 4 -17.14 5.18 47.12
C SER A 4 -16.05 5.07 46.04
N ASN A 5 -16.25 4.19 45.06
CA ASN A 5 -15.73 4.44 43.72
C ASN A 5 -16.78 5.29 43.01
N LEU A 6 -16.56 6.60 42.99
CA LEU A 6 -17.39 7.56 42.27
C LEU A 6 -16.94 7.57 40.80
N VAL A 7 -17.41 6.60 40.02
CA VAL A 7 -17.31 6.69 38.56
C VAL A 7 -18.27 7.79 38.12
N LYS A 8 -17.74 8.96 37.74
CA LYS A 8 -18.50 9.97 36.99
C LYS A 8 -18.76 9.41 35.60
N SER A 9 -19.90 8.76 35.40
CA SER A 9 -20.42 8.53 34.05
C SER A 9 -21.02 9.84 33.55
N ASN A 10 -20.38 10.42 32.54
CA ASN A 10 -20.93 11.54 31.79
C ASN A 10 -22.01 10.96 30.85
N TRP A 11 -23.27 11.34 31.05
CA TRP A 11 -24.35 10.97 30.14
C TRP A 11 -24.43 12.01 29.02
N VAL A 12 -24.10 11.60 27.80
CA VAL A 12 -24.43 12.39 26.61
C VAL A 12 -25.85 12.03 26.23
N ILE A 13 -26.79 12.93 26.48
CA ILE A 13 -28.15 12.82 25.98
C ILE A 13 -28.10 13.28 24.52
N LEU A 14 -28.05 12.32 23.60
CA LEU A 14 -28.30 12.59 22.19
C LEU A 14 -29.80 12.83 22.06
N HIS A 15 -30.18 14.06 21.73
CA HIS A 15 -31.55 14.32 21.31
C HIS A 15 -31.77 13.59 19.98
N GLU A 16 -32.75 12.69 19.91
CA GLU A 16 -33.08 11.89 18.70
C GLU A 16 -33.39 12.76 17.46
N ASN A 17 -33.55 14.07 17.63
CA ASN A 17 -33.85 15.02 16.56
C ASN A 17 -32.60 15.66 15.92
N ASP A 18 -31.39 15.39 16.39
CA ASP A 18 -30.15 15.99 15.86
C ASP A 18 -29.41 15.05 14.88
N THR A 19 -30.18 14.25 14.12
CA THR A 19 -29.63 13.50 12.99
C THR A 19 -29.54 14.45 11.80
N LEU A 20 -28.36 15.03 11.57
CA LEU A 20 -28.05 15.71 10.31
C LEU A 20 -27.93 14.66 9.20
N MET A 21 -29.02 14.46 8.45
CA MET A 21 -29.01 13.65 7.24
C MET A 21 -28.25 14.42 6.15
N ILE A 22 -27.00 14.04 5.91
CA ILE A 22 -26.20 14.61 4.82
C ILE A 22 -26.67 13.93 3.53
N ASP A 23 -27.53 14.62 2.78
CA ASP A 23 -27.93 14.20 1.44
C ASP A 23 -26.80 14.47 0.44
N ASN A 24 -25.86 13.53 0.36
CA ASN A 24 -24.79 13.53 -0.64
C ASN A 24 -25.16 12.71 -1.87
N ASN A 25 -26.40 12.21 -1.95
CA ASN A 25 -26.82 11.36 -3.06
C ASN A 25 -26.88 12.18 -4.35
N SER A 26 -27.40 13.41 -4.30
CA SER A 26 -27.47 14.30 -5.48
C SER A 26 -26.10 14.67 -6.06
N LEU A 27 -25.11 14.99 -5.20
CA LEU A 27 -23.75 15.32 -5.63
C LEU A 27 -23.00 14.09 -6.15
N SER A 28 -23.26 12.92 -5.56
CA SER A 28 -22.70 11.66 -6.01
C SER A 28 -23.28 11.25 -7.37
N ASP A 29 -24.59 11.41 -7.57
CA ASP A 29 -25.26 11.09 -8.82
C ASP A 29 -24.78 11.97 -9.98
N GLU A 30 -24.62 13.28 -9.75
CA GLU A 30 -24.08 14.21 -10.74
C GLU A 30 -22.63 13.85 -11.12
N ARG A 31 -21.81 13.50 -10.13
CA ARG A 31 -20.41 13.10 -10.36
C ARG A 31 -20.28 11.75 -11.06
N ILE A 32 -21.17 10.79 -10.77
CA ILE A 32 -21.23 9.51 -11.48
C ILE A 32 -21.63 9.73 -12.95
N HIS A 33 -22.59 10.61 -13.21
CA HIS A 33 -23.01 10.92 -14.57
C HIS A 33 -21.91 11.61 -15.37
N GLU A 34 -21.23 12.60 -14.77
CA GLU A 34 -20.07 13.28 -15.38
C GLU A 34 -18.96 12.28 -15.73
N PHE A 35 -18.66 11.34 -14.84
CA PHE A 35 -17.63 10.33 -15.07
C PHE A 35 -18.01 9.33 -16.17
N GLN A 36 -19.28 8.91 -16.21
CA GLN A 36 -19.80 8.02 -17.27
C GLN A 36 -19.78 8.71 -18.64
N GLU A 37 -20.14 9.99 -18.71
CA GLU A 37 -20.09 10.77 -19.94
C GLU A 37 -18.65 10.99 -20.42
N GLU A 38 -17.71 11.22 -19.50
CA GLU A 38 -16.29 11.35 -19.83
C GLU A 38 -15.70 10.02 -20.34
N GLU A 39 -16.03 8.90 -19.71
CA GLU A 39 -15.63 7.57 -20.17
C GLU A 39 -16.25 7.22 -21.54
N GLU A 40 -17.52 7.55 -21.77
CA GLU A 40 -18.14 7.39 -23.09
C GLU A 40 -17.48 8.29 -24.14
N ARG A 41 -17.09 9.51 -23.78
CA ARG A 41 -16.35 10.42 -24.66
C ARG A 41 -14.98 9.85 -24.98
N LYS A 42 -14.24 9.35 -23.99
CA LYS A 42 -12.93 8.70 -24.17
C LYS A 42 -13.06 7.44 -25.02
N LYS A 43 -14.09 6.63 -24.79
CA LYS A 43 -14.37 5.42 -25.57
C LYS A 43 -14.72 5.75 -27.01
N LYS A 44 -15.58 6.75 -27.26
CA LYS A 44 -15.88 7.21 -28.62
C LYS A 44 -14.66 7.78 -29.32
N VAL A 45 -13.83 8.55 -28.62
CA VAL A 45 -12.55 9.07 -29.13
C VAL A 45 -11.60 7.92 -29.45
N SER A 46 -11.46 6.92 -28.57
CA SER A 46 -10.68 5.70 -28.81
C SER A 46 -11.23 4.85 -29.98
N GLU A 47 -12.54 4.82 -30.19
CA GLU A 47 -13.18 4.09 -31.31
C GLU A 47 -13.09 4.85 -32.64
N THR A 48 -12.83 6.17 -32.61
CA THR A 48 -12.75 7.03 -33.81
C THR A 48 -11.33 7.47 -34.16
N MET A 49 -10.35 7.30 -33.27
CA MET A 49 -8.95 7.57 -33.55
C MET A 49 -8.35 6.52 -34.47
N SER A 50 -7.63 6.99 -35.48
CA SER A 50 -6.89 6.13 -36.41
C SER A 50 -5.70 5.46 -35.70
N GLN A 51 -5.22 4.32 -36.23
CA GLN A 51 -4.04 3.62 -35.68
C GLN A 51 -2.78 4.50 -35.61
N GLU A 52 -2.67 5.55 -36.43
CA GLU A 52 -1.55 6.50 -36.40
C GLU A 52 -1.61 7.47 -35.21
N GLU A 53 -2.79 7.89 -34.76
CA GLU A 53 -2.95 8.81 -33.60
C GLU A 53 -2.93 8.06 -32.26
N MET A 54 -3.14 6.74 -32.26
CA MET A 54 -3.06 5.88 -31.08
C MET A 54 -1.64 5.73 -30.55
N ALA A 55 -0.63 5.84 -31.41
CA ALA A 55 0.79 5.72 -31.03
C ALA A 55 1.28 6.94 -30.22
N ASP A 56 0.75 8.14 -30.49
CA ASP A 56 1.13 9.38 -29.80
C ASP A 56 0.36 9.61 -28.49
N ALA A 57 -0.74 8.89 -28.27
CA ALA A 57 -1.55 8.97 -27.05
C ALA A 57 -1.15 7.95 -25.96
N PHE A 58 -0.17 7.09 -26.25
CA PHE A 58 0.40 6.14 -25.30
C PHE A 58 1.55 6.79 -24.54
N ASP A 59 1.28 7.34 -23.36
CA ASP A 59 2.35 7.69 -22.42
C ASP A 59 2.87 6.39 -21.78
N GLU A 60 4.08 5.98 -22.16
CA GLU A 60 4.78 4.85 -21.55
C GLU A 60 4.79 5.01 -20.02
N GLY A 61 4.17 4.06 -19.32
CA GLY A 61 4.11 4.04 -17.87
C GLY A 61 5.50 3.94 -17.22
N LEU A 62 5.53 4.08 -15.88
CA LEU A 62 6.74 4.01 -15.06
C LEU A 62 7.62 2.79 -15.45
N PRO A 63 8.94 2.96 -15.62
CA PRO A 63 9.80 1.89 -16.08
C PRO A 63 9.77 0.71 -15.10
N ALA A 64 9.38 -0.46 -15.60
CA ALA A 64 9.42 -1.69 -14.81
C ALA A 64 10.89 -2.02 -14.47
N ARG A 65 11.18 -2.18 -13.17
CA ARG A 65 12.49 -2.65 -12.72
C ARG A 65 12.64 -4.12 -13.10
N GLN A 66 13.57 -4.41 -14.01
CA GLN A 66 13.92 -5.76 -14.42
C GLN A 66 14.47 -6.53 -13.20
N VAL A 67 13.73 -7.53 -12.74
CA VAL A 67 14.17 -8.41 -11.66
C VAL A 67 14.99 -9.51 -12.30
N GLU A 68 16.29 -9.52 -11.98
CA GLU A 68 17.24 -10.54 -12.41
C GLU A 68 16.84 -11.88 -11.79
N ILE A 69 16.58 -12.89 -12.62
CA ILE A 69 16.35 -14.26 -12.15
C ILE A 69 17.69 -14.73 -11.61
N LEU A 70 17.82 -14.75 -10.28
CA LEU A 70 18.92 -15.40 -9.59
C LEU A 70 18.85 -16.89 -9.90
N HIS A 71 19.62 -17.32 -10.89
CA HIS A 71 20.02 -18.71 -11.01
C HIS A 71 20.78 -19.07 -9.72
N PRO A 72 20.39 -20.14 -8.99
CA PRO A 72 21.16 -20.58 -7.86
C PRO A 72 22.50 -21.11 -8.37
N ASP A 73 23.55 -20.31 -8.19
CA ASP A 73 24.93 -20.75 -8.29
C ASP A 73 25.15 -21.85 -7.24
N GLU A 74 24.99 -23.10 -7.66
CA GLU A 74 25.80 -24.18 -7.11
C GLU A 74 27.20 -24.00 -7.68
N ASN A 75 28.13 -23.52 -6.85
CA ASN A 75 29.49 -24.04 -6.72
C ASN A 75 30.26 -23.32 -5.60
N ASN A 76 30.37 -23.99 -4.44
CA ASN A 76 31.51 -23.83 -3.55
C ASN A 76 32.47 -25.01 -3.80
N GLU A 77 33.75 -24.66 -3.94
CA GLU A 77 34.84 -25.44 -4.51
C GLU A 77 35.19 -26.72 -3.72
N GLY A 78 35.66 -27.75 -4.43
CA GLY A 78 36.22 -28.95 -3.82
C GLY A 78 36.55 -30.10 -4.77
N GLU A 79 37.50 -29.86 -5.67
CA GLU A 79 38.50 -30.83 -6.18
C GLU A 79 38.14 -31.96 -7.18
N GLU A 80 38.99 -31.98 -8.22
CA GLU A 80 39.49 -33.09 -9.03
C GLU A 80 38.70 -33.65 -10.24
N SER A 81 39.06 -33.08 -11.40
CA SER A 81 39.49 -33.77 -12.63
C SER A 81 38.45 -34.48 -13.49
N SER A 82 38.25 -33.96 -14.71
CA SER A 82 38.51 -34.68 -15.96
C SER A 82 38.01 -33.87 -17.17
N GLU A 83 38.93 -33.11 -17.76
CA GLU A 83 39.25 -33.12 -19.20
C GLU A 83 38.10 -33.22 -20.23
N GLY A 84 37.95 -32.20 -21.08
CA GLY A 84 37.30 -32.36 -22.39
C GLY A 84 36.60 -31.13 -22.97
N THR A 85 37.42 -30.18 -23.44
CA THR A 85 37.18 -29.02 -24.31
C THR A 85 35.91 -28.99 -25.18
N GLU A 86 35.26 -27.82 -25.18
CA GLU A 86 34.28 -27.34 -26.15
C GLU A 86 34.87 -27.27 -27.57
N GLU A 87 34.10 -27.61 -28.60
CA GLU A 87 34.22 -26.89 -29.88
C GLU A 87 32.85 -26.61 -30.49
N ASP A 88 32.61 -25.32 -30.59
CA ASP A 88 31.63 -24.59 -31.37
C ASP A 88 31.91 -24.79 -32.87
N THR A 89 30.95 -25.31 -33.65
CA THR A 89 31.04 -25.26 -35.12
C THR A 89 29.67 -25.05 -35.77
N SER A 90 29.17 -23.82 -35.76
CA SER A 90 28.34 -23.31 -36.86
C SER A 90 29.22 -22.64 -37.92
N ASN A 91 29.79 -23.43 -38.85
CA ASN A 91 30.04 -23.03 -40.25
C ASN A 91 30.84 -24.10 -41.00
N LEU A 92 30.22 -24.81 -41.94
CA LEU A 92 30.85 -25.08 -43.24
C LEU A 92 29.78 -25.48 -44.27
N LEU A 93 29.47 -24.54 -45.15
CA LEU A 93 28.88 -24.82 -46.45
C LEU A 93 29.85 -25.68 -47.28
N LEU A 94 29.28 -26.70 -47.94
CA LEU A 94 29.70 -27.40 -49.15
C LEU A 94 31.15 -27.90 -49.24
N ASP A 95 31.30 -29.23 -49.32
CA ASP A 95 32.00 -29.79 -50.48
C ASP A 95 31.41 -31.15 -50.90
N GLU A 96 31.14 -31.21 -52.19
CA GLU A 96 30.58 -32.30 -52.97
C GLU A 96 31.68 -33.36 -53.28
N LYS A 97 31.27 -34.58 -53.66
CA LYS A 97 32.06 -35.74 -54.16
C LYS A 97 32.80 -36.54 -53.06
N THR A 98 32.64 -37.85 -52.90
CA THR A 98 32.32 -38.96 -53.82
C THR A 98 31.72 -40.13 -53.02
N ILE A 99 30.48 -40.55 -53.29
CA ILE A 99 29.98 -41.88 -52.90
C ILE A 99 29.70 -42.65 -54.18
N ASP A 100 30.25 -43.86 -54.22
CA ASP A 100 30.46 -44.69 -55.39
C ASP A 100 29.12 -45.15 -56.01
N SER A 101 29.01 -44.97 -57.33
CA SER A 101 27.79 -45.11 -58.13
C SER A 101 27.23 -46.54 -58.30
N ALA A 102 27.80 -47.52 -57.57
CA ALA A 102 27.46 -48.94 -57.68
C ALA A 102 26.61 -49.46 -56.50
N GLU A 103 26.76 -48.91 -55.28
CA GLU A 103 25.96 -49.34 -54.12
C GLU A 103 24.59 -48.64 -54.05
N SER A 104 24.49 -47.38 -54.50
CA SER A 104 23.21 -46.66 -54.54
C SER A 104 22.18 -47.35 -55.43
N LYS A 105 22.59 -47.91 -56.58
CA LYS A 105 21.68 -48.63 -57.49
C LYS A 105 21.19 -49.96 -56.91
N ARG A 106 22.03 -50.66 -56.13
CA ARG A 106 21.64 -51.93 -55.51
C ARG A 106 20.62 -51.71 -54.39
N ILE A 107 20.83 -50.69 -53.56
CA ILE A 107 19.94 -50.37 -52.43
C ILE A 107 18.57 -49.90 -52.95
N GLU A 108 18.52 -49.10 -54.02
CA GLU A 108 17.27 -48.70 -54.69
C GLU A 108 16.51 -49.87 -55.33
N GLU A 109 17.21 -50.78 -56.02
CA GLU A 109 16.57 -51.96 -56.63
C GLU A 109 16.05 -52.97 -55.60
N THR A 110 16.75 -53.17 -54.47
CA THR A 110 16.23 -54.02 -53.38
C THR A 110 15.09 -53.39 -52.59
N SER A 111 15.09 -52.06 -52.42
CA SER A 111 13.97 -51.36 -51.75
C SER A 111 12.70 -51.33 -52.61
N GLN A 112 12.83 -51.22 -53.95
CA GLN A 112 11.67 -51.28 -54.84
C GLN A 112 11.03 -52.69 -54.90
N ARG A 113 11.81 -53.76 -54.73
CA ARG A 113 11.27 -55.13 -54.68
C ARG A 113 10.53 -55.48 -53.39
N PHE A 114 10.82 -54.80 -52.27
CA PHE A 114 10.15 -55.05 -51.00
C PHE A 114 8.82 -54.29 -50.82
N PHE A 115 8.59 -53.22 -51.60
CA PHE A 115 7.35 -52.42 -51.53
C PHE A 115 6.32 -52.79 -52.62
N SER A 116 6.62 -53.75 -53.48
CA SER A 116 5.76 -54.14 -54.62
C SER A 116 4.65 -55.13 -54.28
N THR A 117 4.45 -55.47 -53.00
CA THR A 117 3.22 -56.15 -52.58
C THR A 117 2.09 -55.13 -52.59
N GLU A 118 1.21 -55.25 -53.57
CA GLU A 118 -0.09 -54.57 -53.63
C GLU A 118 -0.66 -54.44 -52.22
N THR A 119 -0.63 -53.22 -51.66
CA THR A 119 -1.39 -52.91 -50.46
C THR A 119 -2.82 -53.25 -50.78
N SER A 120 -3.37 -54.26 -50.12
CA SER A 120 -4.77 -54.63 -50.29
C SER A 120 -5.61 -53.38 -50.04
N PRO A 121 -6.70 -53.15 -50.78
CA PRO A 121 -7.60 -52.03 -50.51
C PRO A 121 -8.06 -51.97 -49.04
N GLU A 122 -8.04 -53.10 -48.33
CA GLU A 122 -8.32 -53.18 -46.88
C GLU A 122 -7.25 -52.50 -46.01
N ASP A 123 -5.96 -52.63 -46.33
CA ASP A 123 -4.86 -52.03 -45.56
C ASP A 123 -4.83 -50.50 -45.71
N GLN A 124 -5.18 -50.00 -46.90
CA GLN A 124 -5.31 -48.56 -47.14
C GLN A 124 -6.46 -47.94 -46.35
N VAL A 125 -7.56 -48.68 -46.15
CA VAL A 125 -8.70 -48.23 -45.34
C VAL A 125 -8.34 -48.21 -43.86
N GLN A 126 -7.64 -49.25 -43.36
CA GLN A 126 -7.18 -49.28 -41.96
C GLN A 126 -6.16 -48.17 -41.66
N ALA A 127 -5.21 -47.93 -42.56
CA ALA A 127 -4.24 -46.83 -42.40
C ALA A 127 -4.92 -45.45 -42.35
N LYS A 128 -5.94 -45.22 -43.18
CA LYS A 128 -6.73 -43.97 -43.15
C LYS A 128 -7.53 -43.83 -41.85
N MET A 129 -8.09 -44.92 -41.34
CA MET A 129 -8.83 -44.92 -40.07
C MET A 129 -7.93 -44.54 -38.89
N ILE A 130 -6.71 -45.10 -38.82
CA ILE A 130 -5.72 -44.77 -37.78
C ILE A 130 -5.28 -43.31 -37.88
N LEU A 131 -5.06 -42.81 -39.10
CA LEU A 131 -4.71 -41.40 -39.34
C LEU A 131 -5.82 -40.45 -38.88
N GLN A 132 -7.07 -40.80 -39.16
CA GLN A 132 -8.23 -40.03 -38.72
C GLN A 132 -8.39 -40.07 -37.20
N ASP A 133 -8.23 -41.24 -36.58
CA ASP A 133 -8.28 -41.40 -35.13
C ASP A 133 -7.17 -40.59 -34.44
N ALA A 134 -5.94 -40.66 -34.95
CA ALA A 134 -4.81 -39.87 -34.47
C ALA A 134 -5.04 -38.35 -34.63
N GLN A 135 -5.66 -37.91 -35.74
CA GLN A 135 -6.06 -36.52 -35.91
C GLN A 135 -7.10 -36.09 -34.88
N THR A 136 -8.14 -36.90 -34.64
CA THR A 136 -9.15 -36.58 -33.64
C THR A 136 -8.60 -36.53 -32.22
N GLN A 137 -7.65 -37.40 -31.87
CA GLN A 137 -6.98 -37.37 -30.58
C GLN A 137 -6.06 -36.14 -30.44
N ALA A 138 -5.33 -35.77 -31.50
CA ALA A 138 -4.52 -34.56 -31.50
C ALA A 138 -5.39 -33.30 -31.33
N ASP A 139 -6.52 -33.22 -32.02
CA ASP A 139 -7.47 -32.11 -31.90
C ASP A 139 -8.07 -32.03 -30.49
N GLN A 140 -8.37 -33.18 -29.86
CA GLN A 140 -8.83 -33.23 -28.46
C GLN A 140 -7.76 -32.72 -27.49
N ILE A 141 -6.50 -33.15 -27.63
CA ILE A 141 -5.40 -32.68 -26.78
C ILE A 141 -5.22 -31.17 -26.92
N VAL A 142 -5.29 -30.64 -28.14
CA VAL A 142 -5.18 -29.20 -28.40
C VAL A 142 -6.37 -28.44 -27.82
N ALA A 143 -7.58 -28.99 -27.89
CA ALA A 143 -8.77 -28.39 -27.29
C ALA A 143 -8.66 -28.36 -25.75
N ASP A 144 -8.28 -29.48 -25.13
CA ASP A 144 -8.10 -29.59 -23.68
C ASP A 144 -6.99 -28.67 -23.17
N ALA A 145 -5.86 -28.58 -23.89
CA ALA A 145 -4.77 -27.67 -23.54
C ALA A 145 -5.21 -26.20 -23.60
N LYS A 146 -6.04 -25.82 -24.59
CA LYS A 146 -6.61 -24.47 -24.69
C LYS A 146 -7.60 -24.18 -23.58
N GLU A 147 -8.44 -25.14 -23.20
CA GLU A 147 -9.38 -25.03 -22.09
C GLU A 147 -8.62 -24.80 -20.77
N GLN A 148 -7.60 -25.62 -20.49
CA GLN A 148 -6.75 -25.47 -19.30
C GLN A 148 -6.00 -24.15 -19.27
N ALA A 149 -5.41 -23.73 -20.41
CA ALA A 149 -4.74 -22.44 -20.50
C ALA A 149 -5.69 -21.28 -20.19
N LYS A 150 -6.93 -21.33 -20.70
CA LYS A 150 -7.94 -20.33 -20.42
C LYS A 150 -8.32 -20.30 -18.93
N GLN A 151 -8.48 -21.47 -18.30
CA GLN A 151 -8.78 -21.56 -16.87
C GLN A 151 -7.66 -20.96 -16.01
N ILE A 152 -6.39 -21.26 -16.33
CA ILE A 152 -5.23 -20.72 -15.62
C ILE A 152 -5.18 -19.20 -15.75
N ILE A 153 -5.41 -18.66 -16.96
CA ILE A 153 -5.42 -17.20 -17.18
C ILE A 153 -6.54 -16.56 -16.37
N GLU A 154 -7.75 -17.11 -16.40
CA GLU A 154 -8.89 -16.54 -15.69
C GLU A 154 -8.70 -16.59 -14.16
N GLU A 155 -8.09 -17.66 -13.64
CA GLU A 155 -7.73 -17.77 -12.23
C GLU A 155 -6.64 -16.77 -11.83
N ALA A 156 -5.58 -16.66 -12.62
CA ALA A 156 -4.50 -15.70 -12.39
C ALA A 156 -4.98 -14.24 -12.46
N GLU A 157 -5.87 -13.91 -13.41
CA GLU A 157 -6.49 -12.58 -13.50
C GLU A 157 -7.35 -12.29 -12.28
N ARG A 158 -8.17 -13.26 -11.85
CA ARG A 158 -9.05 -13.11 -10.68
C ARG A 158 -8.25 -12.92 -9.40
N GLU A 159 -7.23 -13.74 -9.18
CA GLU A 159 -6.34 -13.66 -8.03
C GLU A 159 -5.51 -12.38 -8.05
N GLY A 160 -4.91 -12.03 -9.19
CA GLY A 160 -4.12 -10.82 -9.35
C GLY A 160 -4.95 -9.55 -9.13
N PHE A 161 -6.17 -9.49 -9.67
CA PHE A 161 -7.08 -8.37 -9.45
C PHE A 161 -7.54 -8.29 -7.99
N ALA A 162 -7.92 -9.41 -7.39
CA ALA A 162 -8.35 -9.44 -5.99
C ALA A 162 -7.20 -9.03 -5.05
N HIS A 163 -5.99 -9.54 -5.29
CA HIS A 163 -4.80 -9.23 -4.50
C HIS A 163 -4.40 -7.76 -4.66
N GLY A 164 -4.28 -7.27 -5.90
CA GLY A 164 -3.92 -5.88 -6.17
C GLY A 164 -4.94 -4.88 -5.62
N LYS A 165 -6.23 -5.19 -5.70
CA LYS A 165 -7.28 -4.37 -5.09
C LYS A 165 -7.19 -4.35 -3.57
N ALA A 166 -6.97 -5.50 -2.94
CA ALA A 166 -6.84 -5.60 -1.49
C ALA A 166 -5.58 -4.88 -0.98
N GLU A 167 -4.46 -5.04 -1.68
CA GLU A 167 -3.20 -4.39 -1.35
C GLU A 167 -3.27 -2.88 -1.54
N GLY A 168 -3.80 -2.41 -2.68
CA GLY A 168 -3.98 -0.98 -2.94
C GLY A 168 -4.93 -0.31 -1.95
N LEU A 169 -6.02 -0.98 -1.55
CA LEU A 169 -6.92 -0.48 -0.52
C LEU A 169 -6.18 -0.34 0.82
N LYS A 170 -5.45 -1.38 1.22
CA LYS A 170 -4.72 -1.38 2.49
C LYS A 170 -3.63 -0.31 2.53
N GLN A 171 -2.83 -0.18 1.46
CA GLN A 171 -1.80 0.86 1.38
C GLN A 171 -2.41 2.26 1.43
N GLY A 172 -3.51 2.50 0.72
CA GLY A 172 -4.23 3.78 0.77
C GLY A 172 -4.79 4.08 2.16
N GLU A 173 -5.39 3.09 2.83
CA GLU A 173 -5.88 3.22 4.20
C GLU A 173 -4.76 3.53 5.20
N ASP A 174 -3.63 2.83 5.10
CA ASP A 174 -2.48 3.03 5.98
C ASP A 174 -1.86 4.42 5.80
N GLU A 175 -1.72 4.91 4.55
CA GLU A 175 -1.22 6.26 4.27
C GLU A 175 -2.14 7.36 4.81
N VAL A 176 -3.45 7.21 4.58
CA VAL A 176 -4.45 8.18 5.08
C VAL A 176 -4.47 8.15 6.61
N ARG A 177 -4.44 6.97 7.21
CA ARG A 177 -4.43 6.81 8.66
C ARG A 177 -3.20 7.42 9.30
N ALA A 178 -2.02 7.28 8.69
CA ALA A 178 -0.80 7.89 9.18
C ALA A 178 -0.89 9.43 9.19
N LYS A 179 -1.41 10.04 8.12
CA LYS A 179 -1.62 11.49 8.04
C LYS A 179 -2.62 12.01 9.08
N ILE A 180 -3.72 11.29 9.28
CA ILE A 180 -4.73 11.65 10.28
C ILE A 180 -4.14 11.54 11.69
N GLU A 181 -3.38 10.49 11.99
CA GLU A 181 -2.75 10.32 13.31
C GLU A 181 -1.74 11.45 13.59
N GLU A 182 -0.94 11.86 12.60
CA GLU A 182 -0.03 13.00 12.72
C GLU A 182 -0.78 14.30 13.03
N GLU A 183 -1.89 14.57 12.32
CA GLU A 183 -2.70 15.76 12.56
C GLU A 183 -3.34 15.75 13.96
N ILE A 184 -3.85 14.60 14.41
CA ILE A 184 -4.40 14.41 15.75
C ILE A 184 -3.31 14.66 16.81
N GLU A 185 -2.12 14.10 16.61
CA GLU A 185 -1.01 14.25 17.55
C GLU A 185 -0.56 15.71 17.65
N LYS A 186 -0.46 16.39 16.51
CA LYS A 186 -0.16 17.83 16.47
C LYS A 186 -1.22 18.64 17.19
N ARG A 187 -2.50 18.39 16.92
CA ARG A 187 -3.61 19.09 17.58
C ARG A 187 -3.64 18.83 19.09
N LYS A 188 -3.30 17.62 19.52
CA LYS A 188 -3.16 17.26 20.94
C LYS A 188 -1.99 18.01 21.60
N LYS A 189 -0.84 18.11 20.93
CA LYS A 189 0.31 18.90 21.41
C LYS A 189 -0.03 20.38 21.52
N GLU A 190 -0.69 20.96 20.52
CA GLU A 190 -1.13 22.36 20.56
C GLU A 190 -2.13 22.61 21.70
N LEU A 191 -3.11 21.71 21.87
CA LEU A 191 -4.11 21.82 22.92
C LEU A 191 -3.49 21.71 24.32
N THR A 192 -2.58 20.75 24.53
CA THR A 192 -1.87 20.58 25.80
C THR A 192 -0.99 21.79 26.14
N ALA A 193 -0.25 22.33 25.16
CA ALA A 193 0.52 23.56 25.35
C ALA A 193 -0.36 24.76 25.71
N ASN A 194 -1.55 24.89 25.11
CA ASN A 194 -2.49 25.94 25.44
C ASN A 194 -3.05 25.79 26.87
N TYR A 195 -3.42 24.58 27.27
CA TYR A 195 -3.83 24.29 28.65
C TYR A 195 -2.74 24.62 29.67
N GLU A 196 -1.50 24.21 29.39
CA GLU A 196 -0.37 24.48 30.29
C GLU A 196 -0.10 25.99 30.40
N LYS A 197 -0.19 26.72 29.28
CA LYS A 197 -0.11 28.17 29.29
C LYS A 197 -1.21 28.80 30.16
N GLN A 198 -2.46 28.36 30.02
CA GLN A 198 -3.57 28.85 30.85
C GLN A 198 -3.36 28.55 32.34
N ILE A 199 -2.90 27.35 32.68
CA ILE A 199 -2.58 26.97 34.08
C ILE A 199 -1.48 27.88 34.63
N SER A 200 -0.43 28.13 33.86
CA SER A 200 0.66 29.00 34.27
C SER A 200 0.25 30.47 34.45
N SER A 201 -0.77 30.94 33.72
CA SER A 201 -1.29 32.30 33.86
C SER A 201 -2.30 32.47 35.00
N ILE A 202 -2.93 31.38 35.46
CA ILE A 202 -3.94 31.44 36.53
C ILE A 202 -3.32 31.86 37.86
N GLU A 203 -2.15 31.33 38.24
CA GLU A 203 -1.51 31.69 39.52
C GLU A 203 -1.21 33.20 39.64
N PRO A 204 -0.53 33.85 38.67
CA PRO A 204 -0.27 35.29 38.77
C PRO A 204 -1.56 36.13 38.74
N GLU A 205 -2.56 35.76 37.94
CA GLU A 205 -3.86 36.45 37.91
C GLU A 205 -4.61 36.31 39.24
N MET A 206 -4.55 35.12 39.86
CA MET A 206 -5.12 34.88 41.18
C MET A 206 -4.41 35.70 42.26
N VAL A 207 -3.08 35.79 42.22
CA VAL A 207 -2.32 36.62 43.18
C VAL A 207 -2.67 38.09 43.01
N ASP A 208 -2.76 38.59 41.78
CA ASP A 208 -3.13 39.99 41.51
C ASP A 208 -4.55 40.32 42.01
N THR A 209 -5.51 39.45 41.68
CA THR A 209 -6.91 39.62 42.13
C THR A 209 -7.03 39.54 43.65
N LEU A 210 -6.36 38.59 44.31
CA LEU A 210 -6.32 38.53 45.77
C LEU A 210 -5.67 39.76 46.37
N THR A 211 -4.54 40.22 45.81
CA THR A 211 -3.85 41.44 46.26
C THR A 211 -4.77 42.65 46.18
N ARG A 212 -5.50 42.81 45.07
CA ARG A 212 -6.50 43.86 44.91
C ARG A 212 -7.65 43.78 45.91
N ILE A 213 -8.11 42.57 46.24
CA ILE A 213 -9.13 42.36 47.28
C ILE A 213 -8.55 42.76 48.64
N TYR A 214 -7.32 42.38 48.96
CA TYR A 214 -6.66 42.78 50.21
C TYR A 214 -6.52 44.31 50.31
N GLU A 215 -6.07 44.98 49.25
CA GLU A 215 -6.00 46.45 49.20
C GLU A 215 -7.38 47.09 49.41
N HIS A 216 -8.42 46.53 48.80
CA HIS A 216 -9.79 47.04 48.90
C HIS A 216 -10.43 46.76 50.27
N VAL A 217 -10.29 45.57 50.83
CA VAL A 217 -10.89 45.18 52.12
C VAL A 217 -10.25 45.96 53.25
N PHE A 218 -8.93 46.10 53.22
CA PHE A 218 -8.23 46.75 54.30
C PHE A 218 -8.22 48.28 54.17
N HIS A 219 -8.58 48.88 53.02
CA HIS A 219 -8.58 50.34 52.79
C HIS A 219 -7.31 51.03 53.34
N VAL A 220 -6.17 50.32 53.45
CA VAL A 220 -4.99 50.82 54.15
C VAL A 220 -4.21 51.70 53.20
N ASN A 221 -4.45 53.00 53.30
CA ASN A 221 -3.33 53.92 53.13
C ASN A 221 -2.38 53.66 54.31
N PHE A 222 -1.41 52.75 54.15
CA PHE A 222 -0.37 52.50 55.17
C PHE A 222 0.36 53.79 55.58
N GLY A 223 0.32 54.82 54.73
CA GLY A 223 0.83 56.16 55.04
C GLY A 223 -0.02 57.01 56.00
N LYS A 224 -1.31 56.71 56.22
CA LYS A 224 -2.22 57.55 57.04
C LYS A 224 -2.49 56.96 58.43
N ASP A 225 -2.62 55.65 58.54
CA ASP A 225 -3.02 55.01 59.80
C ASP A 225 -1.82 54.42 60.54
N LYS A 226 -1.01 55.33 61.10
CA LYS A 226 0.13 55.00 61.99
C LYS A 226 -0.24 54.05 63.14
N ALA A 227 -1.50 54.03 63.55
CA ALA A 227 -2.02 53.14 64.59
C ALA A 227 -1.93 51.65 64.22
N ILE A 228 -2.14 51.30 62.95
CA ILE A 228 -2.08 49.91 62.47
C ILE A 228 -0.63 49.43 62.46
N VAL A 229 0.29 50.26 61.94
CA VAL A 229 1.73 49.98 61.96
C VAL A 229 2.24 49.80 63.39
N LEU A 230 1.81 50.65 64.31
CA LEU A 230 2.21 50.58 65.72
C LEU A 230 1.68 49.32 66.40
N HIS A 231 0.45 48.89 66.09
CA HIS A 231 -0.11 47.65 66.62
C HIS A 231 0.62 46.40 66.08
N LEU A 232 0.97 46.39 64.79
CA LEU A 232 1.76 45.31 64.17
C LEU A 232 3.17 45.25 64.75
N LEU A 233 3.84 46.40 64.90
CA LEU A 233 5.15 46.49 65.54
C LEU A 233 5.09 46.01 67.00
N GLN A 234 4.09 46.45 67.77
CA GLN A 234 3.93 46.04 69.16
C GLN A 234 3.63 44.54 69.30
N SER A 235 2.85 43.98 68.37
CA SER A 235 2.56 42.54 68.35
C SER A 235 3.75 41.69 67.90
N ALA A 236 4.58 42.22 66.99
CA ALA A 236 5.84 41.59 66.60
C ALA A 236 6.87 41.65 67.72
N LEU A 237 7.02 42.81 68.36
CA LEU A 237 7.93 43.02 69.49
C LEU A 237 7.50 42.25 70.76
N SER A 238 6.19 42.06 71.00
CA SER A 238 5.73 41.26 72.14
C SER A 238 5.94 39.75 71.95
N ARG A 239 6.12 39.30 70.71
CA ARG A 239 6.46 37.92 70.35
C ARG A 239 7.96 37.66 70.32
N LEU A 240 8.78 38.70 70.23
CA LEU A 240 10.23 38.61 70.22
C LEU A 240 10.74 38.88 71.65
N ASP A 241 11.20 37.84 72.33
CA ASP A 241 11.67 37.94 73.72
C ASP A 241 12.71 39.05 73.93
N SER A 242 12.54 39.78 75.03
CA SER A 242 13.00 41.15 75.30
C SER A 242 14.51 41.36 75.54
N ASN A 243 15.38 40.51 75.01
CA ASN A 243 16.82 40.55 75.33
C ASN A 243 17.77 40.75 74.14
N GLN A 244 17.26 41.21 73.00
CA GLN A 244 18.09 41.63 71.87
C GLN A 244 17.65 43.00 71.36
N GLY A 245 18.60 43.92 71.15
CA GLY A 245 18.32 45.22 70.56
C GLY A 245 17.88 45.06 69.11
N PHE A 246 16.73 45.63 68.74
CA PHE A 246 16.19 45.57 67.38
C PHE A 246 16.45 46.87 66.62
N ILE A 247 16.91 46.77 65.38
CA ILE A 247 17.00 47.90 64.45
C ILE A 247 15.78 47.81 63.53
N VAL A 248 14.86 48.78 63.67
CA VAL A 248 13.71 48.91 62.79
C VAL A 248 14.12 49.79 61.61
N HIS A 249 14.14 49.23 60.40
CA HIS A 249 14.29 50.00 59.17
C HIS A 249 12.89 50.25 58.60
N VAL A 250 12.55 51.51 58.40
CA VAL A 250 11.28 52.00 57.84
C VAL A 250 11.55 52.60 56.47
#